data_AF-A0AAW2TGL8-F1
#
_entry.id   AF-A0AAW2TGL8-F1
#
_cell.length_a   1.000
_cell.length_b   1.000
_cell.length_c   1.000
_cell.angle_alpha   90.00
_cell.angle_beta   90.00
_cell.angle_gamma   90.00
#
_symmetry.space_group_name_H-M   'P 1'
#
loop_
_entity.id
_entity.type
_entity.pdbx_description
1 polymer ?
#
loop_
_entity_poly.entity_id
_entity_poly.type
_entity_poly.pdbx_seq_one_letter_code
_entity_poly.pdbx_strand_id
1 'polypeptide(L)'
;MEGSVSRKLEVKVSASEIWKAYGSLLLAQIAVDAFPDKYSGFTVLKGDGYAGTIIQVFMAPGLPGPPSYKEKYLVVDDVKRVKVGQIIEGGPLEQGFKSYIGCDREGGEDG
;
A
#
# COMPACT_ATOMS: atom_id res chain seq x y z
N MET A 1 -1.10 1.24 -24.19
CA MET A 1 -2.07 0.25 -23.68
C MET A 1 -1.91 0.23 -22.17
N GLU A 2 -2.97 0.48 -21.41
CA GLU A 2 -2.96 0.36 -19.95
C GLU A 2 -3.69 -0.93 -19.57
N GLY A 3 -3.10 -1.72 -18.68
CA GLY A 3 -3.68 -2.96 -18.16
C GLY A 3 -3.92 -2.85 -16.66
N SER A 4 -4.88 -3.62 -16.16
CA SER A 4 -5.13 -3.76 -14.72
C SER A 4 -5.07 -5.23 -14.31
N VAL A 5 -4.53 -5.49 -13.13
CA VAL A 5 -4.52 -6.80 -12.49
C VAL A 5 -5.25 -6.69 -11.16
N SER A 6 -6.06 -7.69 -10.81
CA SER A 6 -6.75 -7.74 -9.52
C SER A 6 -6.57 -9.11 -8.89
N ARG A 7 -6.45 -9.14 -7.56
CA ARG A 7 -6.45 -10.36 -6.75
C ARG A 7 -7.34 -10.18 -5.55
N LYS A 8 -7.99 -11.26 -5.14
CA LYS A 8 -8.77 -11.37 -3.91
C LYS A 8 -8.13 -12.46 -3.06
N LEU A 9 -8.03 -12.22 -1.75
CA LEU A 9 -7.51 -13.18 -0.78
C LEU A 9 -8.45 -13.18 0.41
N GLU A 10 -8.96 -14.35 0.77
CA GLU A 10 -9.74 -14.54 1.99
C GLU A 10 -8.80 -14.83 3.15
N VAL A 11 -9.04 -14.16 4.28
CA VAL A 11 -8.23 -14.33 5.50
C VAL A 11 -9.14 -14.47 6.71
N LYS A 12 -8.64 -15.13 7.75
CA LYS A 12 -9.40 -15.42 8.99
C LYS A 12 -9.40 -14.24 9.98
N VAL A 13 -9.57 -13.04 9.48
CA VAL A 13 -9.58 -11.80 10.26
C VAL A 13 -10.69 -10.91 9.71
N SER A 14 -11.42 -10.20 10.58
CA SER A 14 -12.49 -9.31 10.11
C SER A 14 -11.93 -8.18 9.25
N ALA A 15 -12.74 -7.68 8.32
CA ALA A 15 -12.29 -6.59 7.46
C ALA A 15 -12.05 -5.30 8.25
N SER A 16 -12.66 -5.11 9.43
CA SER A 16 -12.36 -3.98 10.32
C SER A 16 -10.95 -4.04 10.90
N GLU A 17 -10.49 -5.23 11.32
CA GLU A 17 -9.16 -5.39 11.91
C GLU A 17 -8.06 -5.25 10.85
N ILE A 18 -8.26 -5.82 9.66
CA ILE A 18 -7.32 -5.67 8.54
C ILE A 18 -7.21 -4.21 8.12
N TRP A 19 -8.36 -3.52 8.06
CA TRP A 19 -8.42 -2.13 7.63
C TRP A 19 -7.60 -1.18 8.53
N LYS A 20 -7.48 -1.46 9.84
CA LYS A 20 -6.60 -0.67 10.74
C LYS A 20 -5.16 -0.63 10.26
N ALA A 21 -4.69 -1.72 9.63
CA ALA A 21 -3.39 -1.76 8.98
C ALA A 21 -3.43 -1.11 7.59
N TYR A 22 -4.27 -1.61 6.68
CA TYR A 22 -4.29 -1.21 5.27
C TYR A 22 -4.65 0.26 5.05
N GLY A 23 -5.62 0.77 5.81
CA GLY A 23 -6.12 2.14 5.75
C GLY A 23 -5.19 3.18 6.38
N SER A 24 -4.08 2.78 7.00
CA SER A 24 -3.19 3.70 7.72
C SER A 24 -1.72 3.57 7.30
N LEU A 25 -0.86 4.32 7.98
CA LEU A 25 0.60 4.20 7.86
C LEU A 25 1.13 2.88 8.46
N LEU A 26 0.32 2.18 9.26
CA LEU A 26 0.70 0.93 9.89
C LEU A 26 1.07 -0.15 8.85
N LEU A 27 0.45 -0.15 7.67
CA LEU A 27 0.83 -1.07 6.60
C LEU A 27 2.30 -0.90 6.18
N ALA A 28 2.78 0.34 6.06
CA ALA A 28 4.17 0.62 5.70
C ALA A 28 5.14 0.16 6.80
N GLN A 29 4.76 0.37 8.07
CA GLN A 29 5.53 -0.12 9.21
C GLN A 29 5.61 -1.65 9.23
N ILE A 30 4.45 -2.33 9.09
CA ILE A 30 4.39 -3.79 9.02
C ILE A 30 5.23 -4.32 7.87
N ALA A 31 5.19 -3.67 6.69
CA ALA A 31 5.98 -4.11 5.54
C ALA A 31 7.49 -4.04 5.82
N VAL A 32 7.97 -2.97 6.47
CA VAL A 32 9.37 -2.84 6.87
C VAL A 32 9.76 -3.89 7.91
N ASP A 33 8.93 -4.11 8.92
CA ASP A 33 9.24 -5.03 10.02
C ASP A 33 9.17 -6.50 9.59
N ALA A 34 8.20 -6.85 8.74
CA ALA A 34 7.95 -8.23 8.31
C ALA A 34 8.83 -8.66 7.12
N PHE A 35 9.27 -7.71 6.29
CA PHE A 35 10.07 -7.99 5.08
C PHE A 35 11.34 -7.13 5.03
N PRO A 36 12.25 -7.25 6.01
CA PRO A 36 13.49 -6.47 6.07
C PRO A 36 14.47 -6.79 4.92
N ASP A 37 14.30 -7.94 4.25
CA ASP A 37 15.02 -8.31 3.04
C ASP A 37 14.51 -7.57 1.79
N LYS A 38 13.35 -6.90 1.89
CA LYS A 38 12.71 -6.14 0.82
C LYS A 38 12.72 -4.64 1.08
N TYR A 39 12.50 -4.23 2.32
CA TYR A 39 12.39 -2.82 2.71
C TYR A 39 13.33 -2.48 3.86
N SER A 40 14.00 -1.34 3.76
CA SER A 40 14.89 -0.84 4.82
C SER A 40 14.24 0.24 5.69
N GLY A 41 13.09 0.78 5.30
CA GLY A 41 12.39 1.82 6.04
C GLY A 41 11.38 2.60 5.21
N PHE A 42 10.69 3.53 5.85
CA PHE A 42 9.86 4.52 5.17
C PHE A 42 9.87 5.85 5.94
N THR A 43 9.53 6.94 5.26
CA THR A 43 9.33 8.26 5.86
C THR A 43 8.05 8.88 5.37
N VAL A 44 7.37 9.63 6.25
CA VAL A 44 6.22 10.46 5.89
C VAL A 44 6.74 11.83 5.46
N LEU A 45 6.57 12.16 4.19
CA LEU A 45 6.99 13.46 3.63
C LEU A 45 5.93 14.53 3.85
N LYS A 46 4.65 14.13 3.85
CA LYS A 46 3.49 15.02 4.05
C LYS A 46 2.29 14.21 4.51
N GLY A 47 1.45 14.80 5.36
CA GLY A 47 0.16 14.25 5.77
C GLY A 47 0.23 13.40 7.03
N ASP A 48 -0.89 12.74 7.33
CA ASP A 48 -1.20 12.10 8.61
C ASP A 48 -1.61 10.62 8.44
N GLY A 49 -1.55 10.09 7.22
CA GLY A 49 -2.01 8.75 6.87
C GLY A 49 -3.30 8.72 6.05
N TYR A 50 -4.01 9.84 5.92
CA TYR A 50 -5.23 9.96 5.10
C TYR A 50 -4.95 10.48 3.68
N ALA A 51 -6.02 10.77 2.93
CA ALA A 51 -5.92 11.33 1.59
C ALA A 51 -5.05 12.60 1.56
N GLY A 52 -4.13 12.66 0.60
CA GLY A 52 -3.12 13.72 0.49
C GLY A 52 -1.78 13.39 1.16
N THR A 53 -1.70 12.30 1.93
CA THR A 53 -0.45 11.81 2.51
C THR A 53 0.52 11.37 1.41
N ILE A 54 1.80 11.68 1.59
CA ILE A 54 2.90 11.25 0.74
C ILE A 54 3.93 10.56 1.62
N ILE A 55 4.27 9.33 1.28
CA ILE A 55 5.35 8.59 1.92
C ILE A 55 6.45 8.24 0.90
N GLN A 56 7.67 8.12 1.40
CA GLN A 56 8.78 7.53 0.67
C GLN A 56 9.15 6.21 1.32
N VAL A 57 9.20 5.14 0.53
CA VAL A 57 9.58 3.81 0.99
C VAL A 57 10.96 3.47 0.41
N PHE A 58 11.82 2.91 1.25
CA PHE A 58 13.20 2.56 0.91
C PHE A 58 13.34 1.04 0.75
N MET A 59 13.95 0.64 -0.35
CA MET A 59 14.24 -0.76 -0.66
C MET A 59 15.48 -1.22 0.10
N ALA A 60 15.52 -2.49 0.48
CA ALA A 60 16.71 -3.07 1.10
C ALA A 60 17.94 -2.97 0.15
N PRO A 61 19.16 -2.74 0.68
CA PRO A 61 20.37 -2.67 -0.14
C PRO A 61 20.60 -3.95 -0.96
N GLY A 62 21.11 -3.78 -2.19
CA GLY A 62 21.47 -4.90 -3.07
C GLY A 62 20.31 -5.46 -3.90
N LEU A 63 19.09 -4.93 -3.75
CA LEU A 63 17.98 -5.27 -4.64
C LEU A 63 18.13 -4.56 -5.99
N PRO A 64 17.75 -5.23 -7.10
CA PRO A 64 17.73 -4.60 -8.42
C PRO A 64 16.60 -3.56 -8.51
N GLY A 65 16.87 -2.46 -9.21
CA GLY A 65 15.92 -1.37 -9.44
C GLY A 65 16.17 -0.15 -8.54
N PRO A 66 15.31 0.88 -8.63
CA PRO A 66 15.52 2.11 -7.86
C PRO A 66 15.44 1.87 -6.34
N PRO A 67 16.28 2.57 -5.55
CA PRO A 67 16.45 2.31 -4.12
C PRO A 67 15.26 2.79 -3.27
N SER A 68 14.33 3.53 -3.87
CA SER A 68 13.13 4.00 -3.18
C SER A 68 12.01 4.30 -4.17
N TYR A 69 10.81 4.47 -3.64
CA TYR A 69 9.69 5.03 -4.37
C TYR A 69 8.87 5.96 -3.47
N LYS A 70 8.21 6.92 -4.10
CA LYS A 70 7.22 7.78 -3.42
C LYS A 70 5.83 7.41 -3.88
N GLU A 71 4.93 7.33 -2.93
CA GLU A 71 3.52 7.17 -3.20
C GLU A 71 2.69 8.25 -2.52
N LYS A 72 1.56 8.57 -3.15
CA LYS A 72 0.57 9.49 -2.64
C LYS A 72 -0.75 8.75 -2.41
N TYR A 73 -1.33 8.94 -1.24
CA TYR A 73 -2.67 8.45 -0.95
C TYR A 73 -3.68 9.41 -1.57
N LEU A 74 -4.43 8.91 -2.55
CA LEU A 74 -5.48 9.67 -3.22
C LEU A 74 -6.81 9.54 -2.47
N VAL A 75 -7.10 8.34 -1.98
CA VAL A 75 -8.32 8.03 -1.22
C VAL A 75 -7.94 7.15 -0.05
N VAL A 76 -8.51 7.47 1.11
CA VAL A 76 -8.58 6.60 2.29
C VAL A 76 -9.99 6.79 2.85
N ASP A 77 -10.87 5.83 2.62
CA ASP A 77 -12.28 5.87 3.01
C ASP A 77 -12.53 4.78 4.06
N ASP A 78 -12.62 5.18 5.33
CA ASP A 78 -12.82 4.25 6.45
C ASP A 78 -14.19 3.57 6.46
N VAL A 79 -15.20 4.21 5.87
CA VAL A 79 -16.56 3.66 5.81
C VAL A 79 -16.62 2.55 4.77
N LYS A 80 -16.04 2.79 3.59
CA LYS A 80 -16.01 1.80 2.51
C LYS A 80 -14.83 0.83 2.61
N ARG A 81 -13.87 1.12 3.49
CA ARG A 81 -12.59 0.41 3.62
C ARG A 81 -11.84 0.33 2.29
N VAL A 82 -11.72 1.48 1.64
CA VAL A 82 -11.07 1.62 0.32
C VAL A 82 -9.89 2.58 0.41
N LYS A 83 -8.74 2.11 -0.05
CA LYS A 83 -7.54 2.93 -0.22
C LYS A 83 -7.12 2.95 -1.68
N VAL A 84 -6.84 4.14 -2.20
CA VAL A 84 -6.25 4.33 -3.53
C VAL A 84 -4.92 5.03 -3.37
N GLY A 85 -3.84 4.36 -3.80
CA GLY A 85 -2.51 4.91 -3.82
C GLY A 85 -2.01 5.10 -5.26
N GLN A 86 -1.20 6.13 -5.45
CA GLN A 86 -0.54 6.42 -6.71
C GLN A 86 0.96 6.52 -6.49
N ILE A 87 1.76 5.82 -7.31
CA ILE A 87 3.20 5.99 -7.31
C ILE A 87 3.53 7.26 -8.10
N ILE A 88 4.22 8.18 -7.46
CA ILE A 88 4.54 9.50 -8.04
C ILE A 88 6.01 9.62 -8.44
N GLU A 89 6.89 8.75 -7.91
CA GLU A 89 8.32 8.74 -8.21
C GLU A 89 8.95 7.38 -7.91
N GLY A 90 10.00 7.01 -8.66
CA GLY A 90 10.86 5.87 -8.37
C GLY A 90 10.41 4.53 -8.96
N GLY A 91 10.92 3.45 -8.37
CA GLY A 91 11.01 2.12 -8.99
C GLY A 91 9.76 1.59 -9.67
N PRO A 92 8.62 1.46 -8.95
CA PRO A 92 7.41 0.91 -9.54
C PRO A 92 6.90 1.74 -10.73
N LEU A 93 7.03 3.08 -10.68
CA LEU A 93 6.58 3.95 -11.76
C LEU A 93 7.44 3.79 -13.01
N GLU A 94 8.75 3.69 -12.85
CA GLU A 94 9.70 3.43 -13.96
C GLU A 94 9.46 2.05 -14.61
N GLN A 95 8.91 1.10 -13.85
CA GLN A 95 8.50 -0.22 -14.33
C GLN A 95 7.06 -0.23 -14.90
N GLY A 96 6.40 0.92 -14.96
CA GLY A 96 5.06 1.08 -15.54
C GLY A 96 3.89 0.92 -14.55
N PHE A 97 4.16 0.72 -13.25
CA PHE A 97 3.14 0.62 -12.22
C PHE A 97 2.73 1.99 -11.69
N LYS A 98 1.49 2.40 -11.97
CA LYS A 98 1.01 3.76 -11.71
C LYS A 98 0.20 3.90 -10.41
N SER A 99 -0.72 2.98 -10.15
CA SER A 99 -1.66 3.08 -9.04
C SER A 99 -2.16 1.72 -8.59
N TYR A 100 -2.70 1.68 -7.37
CA TYR A 100 -3.34 0.51 -6.79
C TYR A 100 -4.62 0.89 -6.04
N ILE A 101 -5.48 -0.12 -5.86
CA ILE A 101 -6.70 -0.03 -5.06
C ILE A 101 -6.68 -1.21 -4.09
N GLY A 102 -6.70 -0.91 -2.79
CA GLY A 102 -6.93 -1.87 -1.71
C GLY A 102 -8.36 -1.76 -1.22
N CYS A 103 -9.04 -2.89 -1.00
CA CYS A 103 -10.40 -2.93 -0.46
C CYS A 103 -10.54 -4.12 0.49
N ASP A 104 -10.95 -3.86 1.73
CA ASP A 104 -11.18 -4.90 2.73
C ASP A 104 -12.68 -5.10 2.93
N ARG A 105 -13.18 -6.29 2.58
CA ARG A 105 -14.60 -6.65 2.68
C ARG A 105 -14.73 -7.94 3.47
N GLU A 106 -15.81 -8.05 4.24
CA GLU A 106 -16.16 -9.33 4.86
C GLU A 106 -16.40 -10.36 3.73
N GLY A 107 -15.88 -11.57 3.91
CA GLY A 107 -16.24 -12.70 3.04
C GLY A 107 -17.73 -12.97 3.21
N GLY A 108 -18.45 -13.09 2.09
CA GLY A 108 -19.82 -13.58 2.16
C GLY A 108 -19.79 -15.00 2.73
N GLU A 109 -20.66 -15.28 3.69
CA GLU A 109 -21.04 -16.65 3.99
C GLU A 109 -21.72 -17.20 2.72
N ASP A 110 -20.96 -17.91 1.88
CA ASP A 110 -21.53 -18.84 0.92
C ASP A 110 -22.16 -19.96 1.77
N GLY A 111 -23.47 -19.79 2.05
CA GLY A 111 -24.30 -20.73 2.81
C GLY A 111 -24.61 -22.02 2.06
#